data_AF-A0A432ILP8-F1
#
_entry.id   AF-A0A432ILP8-F1
#
_cell.length_a   1.000
_cell.length_b   1.000
_cell.length_c   1.000
_cell.angle_alpha   90.00
_cell.angle_beta   90.00
_cell.angle_gamma   90.00
#
_symmetry.space_group_name_H-M   'P 1'
#
loop_
_entity.id
_entity.type
_entity.pdbx_description
1 polymer ?
#
loop_
_entity_poly.entity_id
_entity_poly.type
_entity_poly.pdbx_seq_one_letter_code
_entity_poly.pdbx_strand_id
1 'polypeptide(L)'
;MRILIIGFCVLFLLLMPEVLPADVILLKSGKKLEGKILSESAKELKIEVVIGKSRAVMVLQLKEIEKITRGELSTAEFTRRLAALKPDDLKGYKELLAWCHEKKMFDQEKMVLAKLPAVEIEARKRENPEKWCRLCDALGKAPCKVCEGSGAISNPCTRCAGTGAGKKCVTCAGVEDSLLDCRRCGGAGTYERFDPVQGKKVKTRCRDCSGKGKIVCPICKGRKRSECKECSGKGTFPEKCEDCMGEKALTCKGCAGTGITIPKDAADPSKKQGDQKEKPKKKPVVDSDPFG
;
A
#
# COMPACT_ATOMS: atom_id res chain seq x y z
N MET A 1 -28.03 12.60 18.03
CA MET A 1 -27.62 11.87 16.79
C MET A 1 -26.16 11.40 16.77
N ARG A 2 -25.21 11.98 17.50
CA ARG A 2 -23.80 11.51 17.53
C ARG A 2 -23.57 10.20 18.31
N ILE A 3 -24.40 9.90 19.31
CA ILE A 3 -24.28 8.67 20.14
C ILE A 3 -24.80 7.42 19.40
N LEU A 4 -25.78 7.59 18.49
CA LEU A 4 -26.37 6.49 17.71
C LEU A 4 -25.44 5.96 16.61
N ILE A 5 -24.52 6.79 16.08
CA ILE A 5 -23.57 6.38 15.03
C ILE A 5 -22.41 5.58 15.63
N ILE A 6 -21.99 5.90 16.86
CA ILE A 6 -20.92 5.18 17.56
C ILE A 6 -21.38 3.76 17.94
N GLY A 7 -22.64 3.59 18.36
CA GLY A 7 -23.21 2.28 18.66
C GLY A 7 -23.31 1.36 17.43
N PHE A 8 -23.62 1.92 16.25
CA PHE A 8 -23.77 1.13 15.02
C PHE A 8 -22.41 0.69 14.43
N CYS A 9 -21.36 1.51 14.58
CA CYS A 9 -20.01 1.14 14.15
C CYS A 9 -19.34 0.10 15.06
N VAL A 10 -19.62 0.10 16.37
CA VAL A 10 -19.08 -0.91 17.31
C VAL A 10 -19.77 -2.28 17.13
N LEU A 11 -21.05 -2.29 16.77
CA LEU A 11 -21.79 -3.54 16.50
C LEU A 11 -21.38 -4.20 15.17
N PHE A 12 -20.94 -3.41 14.18
CA PHE A 12 -20.49 -3.95 12.88
C PHE A 12 -19.05 -4.51 12.94
N LEU A 13 -18.24 -4.06 13.90
CA LEU A 13 -16.90 -4.59 14.16
C LEU A 13 -16.92 -5.97 14.86
N LEU A 14 -18.03 -6.33 15.52
CA LEU A 14 -18.23 -7.63 16.18
C LEU A 14 -18.85 -8.71 15.26
N LEU A 15 -19.16 -8.37 14.01
CA LEU A 15 -19.75 -9.27 13.02
C LEU A 15 -18.78 -9.59 11.86
N MET A 16 -17.49 -9.46 12.09
CA MET A 16 -16.51 -10.12 11.22
C MET A 16 -16.49 -11.60 11.61
N PRO A 17 -17.03 -12.53 10.80
CA PRO A 17 -16.78 -13.95 11.05
C PRO A 17 -15.27 -14.13 11.03
N GLU A 18 -14.72 -14.56 12.15
CA GLU A 18 -13.35 -15.03 12.25
C GLU A 18 -13.22 -16.17 11.25
N VAL A 19 -12.70 -15.87 10.04
CA VAL A 19 -12.31 -16.89 9.07
C VAL A 19 -11.03 -17.51 9.60
N LEU A 20 -11.18 -18.36 10.61
CA LEU A 20 -10.08 -19.16 11.12
C LEU A 20 -9.70 -20.18 10.03
N PRO A 21 -8.42 -20.27 9.65
CA PRO A 21 -7.98 -21.27 8.68
C PRO A 21 -8.20 -22.67 9.27
N ALA A 22 -9.01 -23.50 8.60
CA ALA A 22 -9.35 -24.85 9.04
C ALA A 22 -8.16 -25.82 8.93
N ASP A 23 -8.09 -26.83 9.81
CA ASP A 23 -7.15 -27.94 9.64
C ASP A 23 -7.61 -28.81 8.46
N VAL A 24 -6.65 -29.26 7.66
CA VAL A 24 -6.90 -30.11 6.49
C VAL A 24 -6.40 -31.51 6.76
N ILE A 25 -7.29 -32.50 6.73
CA ILE A 25 -6.99 -33.90 6.94
C ILE A 25 -7.19 -34.65 5.63
N LEU A 26 -6.12 -35.29 5.16
CA LEU A 26 -6.14 -36.17 4.01
C LEU A 26 -6.25 -37.61 4.51
N LEU A 27 -7.33 -38.30 4.11
CA LEU A 27 -7.54 -39.72 4.37
C LEU A 27 -6.84 -40.55 3.30
N LYS A 28 -6.42 -41.78 3.65
CA LYS A 28 -5.86 -42.77 2.70
C LYS A 28 -6.83 -43.15 1.58
N SER A 29 -8.12 -42.86 1.75
CA SER A 29 -9.14 -42.99 0.70
C SER A 29 -9.11 -41.86 -0.34
N GLY A 30 -8.18 -40.90 -0.22
CA GLY A 30 -8.08 -39.72 -1.06
C GLY A 30 -9.06 -38.60 -0.71
N LYS A 31 -9.92 -38.79 0.31
CA LYS A 31 -10.88 -37.77 0.77
C LYS A 31 -10.17 -36.70 1.60
N LYS A 32 -10.46 -35.44 1.30
CA LYS A 32 -10.01 -34.26 2.05
C LYS A 32 -11.11 -33.80 3.00
N LEU A 33 -10.78 -33.63 4.27
CA LEU A 33 -11.68 -33.08 5.29
C LEU A 33 -11.10 -31.76 5.80
N GLU A 34 -11.94 -30.74 5.91
CA GLU A 34 -11.56 -29.40 6.40
C GLU A 34 -12.34 -29.13 7.69
N GLY A 35 -11.64 -28.98 8.81
CA GLY A 35 -12.27 -28.83 10.12
C GLY A 35 -11.27 -28.53 11.22
N LYS A 36 -11.78 -28.26 12.43
CA LYS A 36 -10.96 -28.01 13.61
C LYS A 36 -10.73 -29.31 14.38
N ILE A 37 -9.49 -29.65 14.71
CA ILE A 37 -9.21 -30.84 15.54
C ILE A 37 -9.57 -30.53 17.00
N LEU A 38 -10.50 -31.31 17.58
CA LEU A 38 -10.96 -31.15 18.97
C LEU A 38 -10.13 -31.97 19.97
N SER A 39 -9.75 -33.21 19.62
CA SER A 39 -8.93 -34.07 20.47
C SER A 39 -8.24 -35.17 19.68
N GLU A 40 -7.02 -35.52 20.07
CA GLU A 40 -6.23 -36.62 19.49
C GLU A 40 -5.85 -37.62 20.59
N SER A 41 -6.23 -38.88 20.40
CA SER A 41 -5.86 -40.03 21.23
C SER A 41 -4.98 -40.97 20.41
N ALA A 42 -4.28 -41.93 21.05
CA ALA A 42 -3.39 -42.87 20.37
C ALA A 42 -4.04 -43.72 19.25
N LYS A 43 -5.37 -43.77 19.17
CA LYS A 43 -6.13 -44.55 18.17
C LYS A 43 -7.12 -43.71 17.35
N GLU A 44 -7.54 -42.56 17.85
CA GLU A 44 -8.70 -41.82 17.34
C GLU A 44 -8.45 -40.31 17.31
N LEU A 45 -8.99 -39.63 16.30
CA LEU A 45 -8.93 -38.19 16.10
C LEU A 45 -10.36 -37.65 16.03
N LYS A 46 -10.74 -36.74 16.94
CA LYS A 46 -12.03 -36.06 16.90
C LYS A 46 -11.88 -34.70 16.23
N ILE A 47 -12.70 -34.43 15.22
CA ILE A 47 -12.63 -33.20 14.43
C ILE A 47 -14.02 -32.60 14.25
N GLU A 48 -14.10 -31.27 14.26
CA GLU A 48 -15.29 -30.48 13.97
C GLU A 48 -15.21 -29.99 12.52
N VAL A 49 -16.01 -30.56 11.63
CA VAL A 49 -16.09 -30.20 10.22
C VAL A 49 -17.25 -29.23 10.01
N VAL A 50 -17.00 -28.15 9.26
CA VAL A 50 -18.06 -27.22 8.85
C VAL A 50 -18.56 -27.63 7.47
N ILE A 51 -19.80 -28.11 7.41
CA ILE A 51 -20.46 -28.49 6.15
C ILE A 51 -21.58 -27.47 5.89
N GLY A 52 -21.33 -26.53 5.00
CA GLY A 52 -22.27 -25.44 4.70
C GLY A 52 -22.45 -24.50 5.90
N LYS A 53 -23.64 -24.49 6.50
CA LYS A 53 -23.96 -23.70 7.72
C LYS A 53 -23.93 -24.54 9.01
N SER A 54 -23.70 -25.85 8.91
CA SER A 54 -23.77 -26.78 10.03
C SER A 54 -22.38 -27.22 10.46
N ARG A 55 -22.18 -27.35 11.77
CA ARG A 55 -20.96 -27.92 12.36
C ARG A 55 -21.24 -29.37 12.75
N ALA A 56 -20.35 -30.29 12.38
CA ALA A 56 -20.47 -31.70 12.68
C ALA A 56 -19.19 -32.21 13.35
N VAL A 57 -19.34 -32.90 14.48
CA VAL A 57 -18.21 -33.57 15.16
C VAL A 57 -18.11 -35.00 14.64
N MET A 58 -16.95 -35.38 14.13
CA MET A 58 -16.68 -36.72 13.63
C MET A 58 -15.41 -37.30 14.27
N VAL A 59 -15.39 -38.63 14.43
CA VAL A 59 -14.27 -39.38 14.99
C VAL A 59 -13.66 -40.22 13.88
N LEU A 60 -12.37 -40.05 13.63
CA LEU A 60 -11.59 -40.76 12.61
C LEU A 60 -10.55 -41.65 13.28
N GLN A 61 -10.26 -42.81 12.71
CA GLN A 61 -9.13 -43.61 13.20
C GLN A 61 -7.82 -43.11 12.60
N LEU A 62 -6.78 -42.97 13.41
CA LEU A 62 -5.45 -42.52 12.96
C LEU A 62 -4.87 -43.39 11.83
N LYS A 63 -5.24 -44.67 11.79
CA LYS A 63 -4.80 -45.62 10.74
C LYS A 63 -5.33 -45.27 9.35
N GLU A 64 -6.43 -44.53 9.26
CA GLU A 64 -7.11 -44.14 8.02
C GLU A 64 -6.64 -42.79 7.48
N ILE A 65 -5.82 -42.09 8.27
CA ILE A 65 -5.29 -40.77 7.93
C ILE A 65 -3.96 -40.94 7.21
N GLU A 66 -3.83 -40.26 6.08
CA GLU A 66 -2.60 -40.20 5.30
C GLU A 66 -1.75 -39.00 5.72
N LYS A 67 -2.38 -37.83 5.89
CA LYS A 67 -1.67 -36.59 6.24
C LYS A 67 -2.59 -35.63 6.98
N ILE A 68 -2.07 -35.01 8.05
CA ILE A 68 -2.76 -33.93 8.78
C ILE A 68 -1.99 -32.63 8.54
N THR A 69 -2.68 -31.61 8.06
CA THR A 69 -2.14 -30.24 7.91
C THR A 69 -2.87 -29.35 8.89
N ARG A 70 -2.23 -29.02 10.01
CA ARG A 70 -2.83 -28.21 11.09
C ARG A 70 -2.72 -26.72 10.78
N GLY A 71 -3.85 -26.06 10.55
CA GLY A 71 -3.97 -24.63 10.29
C GLY A 71 -4.01 -23.77 11.56
N GLU A 72 -4.56 -24.29 12.66
CA GLU A 72 -4.76 -23.51 13.89
C GLU A 72 -3.49 -23.46 14.77
N LEU A 73 -2.78 -24.58 14.95
CA LEU A 73 -1.54 -24.60 15.74
C LEU A 73 -0.44 -23.71 15.14
N SER A 74 -0.29 -23.72 13.81
CA SER A 74 0.77 -22.98 13.13
C SER A 74 0.54 -21.46 13.20
N THR A 75 -0.70 -20.99 13.09
CA THR A 75 -1.02 -19.55 13.17
C THR A 75 -0.98 -19.01 14.60
N ALA A 76 -1.50 -19.78 15.57
CA ALA A 76 -1.43 -19.41 16.99
C ALA A 76 0.03 -19.42 17.49
N GLU A 77 0.82 -20.41 17.09
CA GLU A 77 2.24 -20.48 17.41
C GLU A 77 3.03 -19.35 16.73
N PHE A 78 2.74 -19.03 15.46
CA PHE A 78 3.31 -17.87 14.78
C PHE A 78 3.05 -16.58 15.55
N THR A 79 1.79 -16.36 15.95
CA THR A 79 1.40 -15.15 16.68
C THR A 79 2.11 -15.07 18.02
N ARG A 80 2.21 -16.20 18.75
CA ARG A 80 2.95 -16.28 20.01
C ARG A 80 4.44 -16.00 19.83
N ARG A 81 5.08 -16.60 18.82
CA ARG A 81 6.50 -16.38 18.50
C ARG A 81 6.73 -14.91 18.13
N LEU A 82 5.89 -14.35 17.25
CA LEU A 82 5.97 -12.94 16.85
C LEU A 82 5.78 -11.98 18.04
N ALA A 83 4.85 -12.28 18.95
CA ALA A 83 4.60 -11.47 20.14
C ALA A 83 5.75 -11.52 21.17
N ALA A 84 6.54 -12.60 21.17
CA ALA A 84 7.72 -12.72 22.03
C ALA A 84 8.94 -11.96 21.50
N LEU A 85 8.97 -11.61 20.21
CA LEU A 85 10.09 -10.93 19.58
C LEU A 85 10.09 -9.43 19.89
N LYS A 86 11.27 -8.91 20.23
CA LYS A 86 11.48 -7.46 20.38
C LYS A 86 11.57 -6.79 19.01
N PRO A 87 11.19 -5.51 18.86
CA PRO A 87 11.16 -4.82 17.58
C PRO A 87 12.53 -4.68 16.88
N ASP A 88 13.62 -4.95 17.57
CA ASP A 88 14.99 -4.86 17.09
C ASP A 88 15.69 -6.24 16.98
N ASP A 89 15.01 -7.33 17.35
CA ASP A 89 15.61 -8.65 17.40
C ASP A 89 15.73 -9.26 16.00
N LEU A 90 16.71 -8.78 15.23
CA LEU A 90 16.94 -9.21 13.86
C LEU A 90 17.16 -10.72 13.75
N LYS A 91 17.81 -11.33 14.76
CA LYS A 91 18.06 -12.77 14.78
C LYS A 91 16.76 -13.54 14.95
N GLY A 92 15.94 -13.18 15.94
CA GLY A 92 14.66 -13.83 16.19
C GLY A 92 13.68 -13.69 15.03
N TYR A 93 13.66 -12.55 14.33
CA TYR A 93 12.85 -12.38 13.11
C TYR A 93 13.34 -13.27 11.96
N LYS A 94 14.65 -13.47 11.79
CA LYS A 94 15.22 -14.39 10.77
C LYS A 94 14.90 -15.85 11.09
N GLU A 95 14.97 -16.24 12.35
CA GLU A 95 14.58 -17.60 12.81
C GLU A 95 13.08 -17.85 12.61
N LEU A 96 12.24 -16.85 12.91
CA LEU A 96 10.80 -16.91 12.65
C LEU A 96 10.51 -17.05 11.14
N LEU A 97 11.23 -16.34 10.29
CA LEU A 97 11.12 -16.45 8.83
C LEU A 97 11.49 -17.86 8.35
N ALA A 98 12.63 -18.40 8.81
CA ALA A 98 13.07 -19.75 8.46
C ALA A 98 12.03 -20.80 8.89
N TRP A 99 11.47 -20.66 10.10
CA TRP A 99 10.40 -21.52 10.58
C TRP A 99 9.12 -21.40 9.73
N CYS A 100 8.72 -20.18 9.32
CA CYS A 100 7.58 -19.97 8.43
C CYS A 100 7.79 -20.67 7.08
N HIS A 101 9.00 -20.57 6.51
CA HIS A 101 9.37 -21.23 5.27
C HIS A 101 9.34 -22.76 5.40
N GLU A 102 9.91 -23.32 6.48
CA GLU A 102 9.85 -24.77 6.77
C GLU A 102 8.41 -25.29 6.91
N LYS A 103 7.53 -24.49 7.54
CA LYS A 103 6.11 -24.80 7.71
C LYS A 103 5.24 -24.45 6.50
N LYS A 104 5.81 -23.91 5.42
CA LYS A 104 5.13 -23.48 4.19
C LYS A 104 4.03 -22.44 4.45
N MET A 105 4.28 -21.51 5.37
CA MET A 105 3.38 -20.43 5.78
C MET A 105 3.66 -19.15 4.99
N PHE A 106 3.36 -19.15 3.69
CA PHE A 106 3.78 -18.09 2.76
C PHE A 106 3.23 -16.70 3.09
N ASP A 107 1.99 -16.61 3.61
CA ASP A 107 1.39 -15.32 3.96
C ASP A 107 2.09 -14.71 5.18
N GLN A 108 2.33 -15.51 6.22
CA GLN A 108 3.04 -15.12 7.42
C GLN A 108 4.52 -14.81 7.12
N GLU A 109 5.15 -15.60 6.25
CA GLU A 109 6.50 -15.35 5.75
C GLU A 109 6.58 -13.97 5.07
N LYS A 110 5.66 -13.67 4.16
CA LYS A 110 5.56 -12.35 3.51
C LYS A 110 5.35 -11.23 4.52
N MET A 111 4.54 -11.45 5.56
CA MET A 111 4.34 -10.47 6.63
C MET A 111 5.61 -10.21 7.44
N VAL A 112 6.36 -11.25 7.80
CA VAL A 112 7.64 -11.11 8.52
C VAL A 112 8.66 -10.40 7.63
N LEU A 113 8.73 -10.77 6.35
CA LEU A 113 9.63 -10.17 5.37
C LEU A 113 9.37 -8.67 5.17
N ALA A 114 8.10 -8.25 5.18
CA ALA A 114 7.74 -6.83 5.12
C ALA A 114 8.17 -6.04 6.36
N LYS A 115 8.32 -6.69 7.53
CA LYS A 115 8.76 -6.05 8.78
C LYS A 115 10.28 -6.01 8.94
N LEU A 116 11.01 -6.94 8.30
CA LEU A 116 12.47 -7.06 8.44
C LEU A 116 13.25 -5.74 8.24
N PRO A 117 12.95 -4.89 7.23
CA PRO A 117 13.68 -3.63 7.06
C PRO A 117 13.55 -2.69 8.27
N ALA A 118 12.37 -2.63 8.89
CA ALA A 118 12.16 -1.83 10.09
C ALA A 118 12.92 -2.40 11.29
N VAL A 119 12.92 -3.73 11.44
CA VAL A 119 13.67 -4.42 12.50
C VAL A 119 15.17 -4.20 12.34
N GLU A 120 15.70 -4.24 11.11
CA GLU A 120 17.12 -3.99 10.82
C GLU A 120 17.53 -2.56 11.20
N ILE A 121 16.66 -1.57 10.95
CA ILE A 121 16.87 -0.18 11.36
C ILE A 121 16.93 -0.07 12.88
N GLU A 122 15.99 -0.68 13.60
CA GLU A 122 15.96 -0.65 15.07
C GLU A 122 17.14 -1.40 15.69
N ALA A 123 17.55 -2.53 15.10
CA ALA A 123 18.77 -3.24 15.47
C ALA A 123 20.01 -2.34 15.30
N ARG A 124 20.14 -1.67 14.15
CA ARG A 124 21.23 -0.73 13.85
C ARG A 124 21.28 0.43 14.83
N LYS A 125 20.12 0.99 15.22
CA LYS A 125 20.00 2.04 16.23
C LYS A 125 20.44 1.55 17.61
N ARG A 126 20.08 0.32 17.99
CA ARG A 126 20.49 -0.28 19.27
C ARG A 126 21.99 -0.56 19.33
N GLU A 127 22.56 -1.08 18.25
CA GLU A 127 24.00 -1.37 18.16
C GLU A 127 24.84 -0.08 18.13
N ASN A 128 24.29 1.02 17.60
CA ASN A 128 25.00 2.27 17.39
C ASN A 128 24.21 3.49 17.92
N PRO A 129 23.92 3.60 19.23
CA PRO A 129 22.99 4.58 19.78
C PRO A 129 23.41 6.04 19.57
N GLU A 130 24.72 6.31 19.52
CA GLU A 130 25.26 7.67 19.34
C GLU A 130 25.66 7.98 17.89
N LYS A 131 25.79 6.96 17.04
CA LYS A 131 26.38 7.06 15.70
C LYS A 131 25.39 6.82 14.58
N TRP A 132 24.12 6.54 14.85
CA TRP A 132 23.15 6.34 13.78
C TRP A 132 22.77 7.68 13.11
N CYS A 133 22.49 7.63 11.81
CA CYS A 133 22.23 8.82 11.02
C CYS A 133 20.80 9.32 11.18
N ARG A 134 20.64 10.43 11.91
CA ARG A 134 19.35 11.12 12.12
C ARG A 134 18.73 11.71 10.84
N LEU A 135 19.54 12.00 9.82
CA LEU A 135 19.05 12.57 8.56
C LEU A 135 18.27 11.57 7.70
N CYS A 136 18.48 10.27 7.93
CA CYS A 136 17.81 9.21 7.18
C CYS A 136 17.22 8.14 8.10
N ASP A 137 17.14 8.38 9.41
CA ASP A 137 16.69 7.41 10.40
C ASP A 137 17.33 6.02 10.26
N ALA A 138 18.63 6.02 9.96
CA ALA A 138 19.43 4.83 9.70
C ALA A 138 19.01 3.99 8.46
N LEU A 139 18.17 4.52 7.57
CA LEU A 139 17.79 3.91 6.28
C LEU A 139 18.92 3.91 5.25
N GLY A 140 19.87 4.84 5.37
CA GLY A 140 20.91 5.05 4.35
C GLY A 140 20.42 5.79 3.09
N LYS A 141 19.11 5.92 2.89
CA LYS A 141 18.50 6.68 1.80
C LYS A 141 17.65 7.82 2.37
N ALA A 142 17.66 8.96 1.70
CA ALA A 142 16.81 10.10 2.02
C ALA A 142 15.85 10.35 0.85
N PRO A 143 14.60 10.77 1.11
CA PRO A 143 13.70 11.16 0.03
C PRO A 143 14.34 12.29 -0.78
N CYS A 144 14.16 12.25 -2.10
CA CYS A 144 14.59 13.34 -2.96
C CYS A 144 13.89 14.63 -2.51
N LYS A 145 14.65 15.69 -2.25
CA LYS A 145 14.11 16.96 -1.72
C LYS A 145 13.20 17.67 -2.71
N VAL A 146 13.42 17.48 -4.01
CA VAL A 146 12.66 18.19 -5.06
C VAL A 146 11.33 17.52 -5.35
N CYS A 147 11.27 16.19 -5.35
CA CYS A 147 10.04 15.45 -5.64
C CYS A 147 9.41 14.80 -4.39
N GLU A 148 9.99 15.02 -3.21
CA GLU A 148 9.50 14.49 -1.92
C GLU A 148 9.22 12.98 -1.92
N GLY A 149 9.96 12.21 -2.74
CA GLY A 149 9.75 10.78 -2.86
C GLY A 149 8.70 10.34 -3.88
N SER A 150 8.08 11.25 -4.63
CA SER A 150 7.19 10.89 -5.74
C SER A 150 7.97 10.30 -6.93
N GLY A 151 9.22 10.73 -7.12
CA GLY A 151 10.04 10.41 -8.29
C GLY A 151 9.65 11.18 -9.56
N ALA A 152 8.59 12.00 -9.49
CA ALA A 152 8.08 12.77 -10.60
C ALA A 152 7.56 14.14 -10.15
N ILE A 153 7.86 15.17 -10.93
CA ILE A 153 7.35 16.51 -10.70
C ILE A 153 6.08 16.65 -11.54
N SER A 154 4.95 16.94 -10.90
CA SER A 154 3.68 17.11 -11.60
C SER A 154 3.52 18.57 -12.03
N ASN A 155 3.79 18.84 -13.30
CA ASN A 155 3.58 20.16 -13.87
C ASN A 155 2.08 20.35 -14.21
N PRO A 156 1.45 21.46 -13.79
CA PRO A 156 0.05 21.71 -14.11
C PRO A 156 -0.12 21.90 -15.62
N CYS A 157 -1.14 21.27 -16.19
CA CYS A 157 -1.50 21.46 -17.59
C CYS A 157 -1.92 22.92 -17.79
N THR A 158 -1.19 23.63 -18.66
CA THR A 158 -1.37 25.05 -18.95
C THR A 158 -2.79 25.36 -19.44
N ARG A 159 -3.39 24.46 -20.22
CA ARG A 159 -4.72 24.65 -20.80
C ARG A 159 -5.88 24.51 -19.82
N CYS A 160 -5.69 23.80 -18.71
CA CYS A 160 -6.72 23.65 -17.68
C CYS A 160 -6.25 24.13 -16.29
N ALA A 161 -5.09 24.77 -16.21
CA ALA A 161 -4.46 25.26 -14.98
C ALA A 161 -4.49 24.22 -13.84
N GLY A 162 -4.14 22.97 -14.11
CA GLY A 162 -4.13 21.91 -13.10
C GLY A 162 -5.48 21.22 -12.83
N THR A 163 -6.61 21.78 -13.29
CA THR A 163 -7.96 21.27 -12.93
C THR A 163 -8.37 19.99 -13.64
N GLY A 164 -7.73 19.67 -14.78
CA GLY A 164 -8.13 18.57 -15.67
C GLY A 164 -9.43 18.84 -16.43
N ALA A 165 -10.16 19.91 -16.10
CA ALA A 165 -11.43 20.24 -16.71
C ALA A 165 -11.23 20.95 -18.05
N GLY A 166 -11.89 20.43 -19.08
CA GLY A 166 -12.00 21.04 -20.39
C GLY A 166 -13.13 22.08 -20.46
N LYS A 167 -13.58 22.37 -21.69
CA LYS A 167 -14.61 23.37 -21.94
C LYS A 167 -15.92 23.00 -21.24
N LYS A 168 -16.67 24.02 -20.79
CA LYS A 168 -18.04 23.85 -20.32
C LYS A 168 -18.88 23.20 -21.42
N CYS A 169 -19.67 22.20 -21.06
CA CYS A 169 -20.59 21.57 -21.98
C CYS A 169 -21.71 22.56 -22.31
N VAL A 170 -21.74 23.00 -23.57
CA VAL A 170 -22.69 24.00 -24.07
C VAL A 170 -24.15 23.61 -23.76
N THR A 171 -24.46 22.32 -23.71
CA THR A 171 -25.81 21.82 -23.52
C THR A 171 -26.27 21.74 -22.07
N CYS A 172 -25.37 21.44 -21.12
CA CYS A 172 -25.73 21.10 -19.74
C CYS A 172 -25.10 22.03 -18.68
N ALA A 173 -24.14 22.89 -19.05
CA ALA A 173 -23.35 23.65 -18.08
C ALA A 173 -24.12 24.73 -17.31
N GLY A 174 -25.19 25.26 -17.91
CA GLY A 174 -26.08 26.25 -17.26
C GLY A 174 -27.24 25.64 -16.48
N VAL A 175 -27.38 24.32 -16.45
CA VAL A 175 -28.47 23.63 -15.77
C VAL A 175 -27.97 23.16 -14.41
N GLU A 176 -28.65 23.58 -13.33
CA GLU A 176 -28.21 23.37 -11.94
C GLU A 176 -28.05 21.88 -11.58
N ASP A 177 -28.88 21.00 -12.13
CA ASP A 177 -28.86 19.57 -11.77
C ASP A 177 -28.18 18.64 -12.79
N SER A 178 -27.54 19.17 -13.85
CA SER A 178 -27.01 18.35 -14.97
C SER A 178 -28.08 17.49 -15.70
N LEU A 179 -29.34 17.67 -15.32
CA LEU A 179 -30.50 16.92 -15.77
C LEU A 179 -31.25 17.79 -16.78
N LEU A 180 -31.22 17.35 -18.05
CA LEU A 180 -31.97 18.01 -19.11
C LEU A 180 -33.41 17.54 -19.07
N ASP A 181 -34.34 18.42 -19.44
CA ASP A 181 -35.70 17.99 -19.71
C ASP A 181 -35.71 16.97 -20.85
N CYS A 182 -36.45 15.89 -20.63
CA CYS A 182 -36.64 14.87 -21.63
C CYS A 182 -37.32 15.49 -22.85
N ARG A 183 -36.60 15.55 -23.98
CA ARG A 183 -37.10 16.17 -25.22
C ARG A 183 -38.44 15.60 -25.69
N ARG A 184 -38.69 14.32 -25.39
CA ARG A 184 -39.91 13.60 -25.82
C ARG A 184 -41.15 13.99 -25.01
N CYS A 185 -41.02 14.33 -23.73
CA CYS A 185 -42.16 14.72 -22.88
C CYS A 185 -42.05 16.13 -22.31
N GLY A 186 -41.06 16.93 -22.73
CA GLY A 186 -40.85 18.29 -22.28
C GLY A 186 -40.64 18.44 -20.76
N GLY A 187 -40.09 17.42 -20.09
CA GLY A 187 -39.94 17.44 -18.63
C GLY A 187 -41.11 16.84 -17.85
N ALA A 188 -42.25 16.54 -18.47
CA ALA A 188 -43.46 16.10 -17.76
C ALA A 188 -43.44 14.62 -17.31
N GLY A 189 -42.52 13.80 -17.82
CA GLY A 189 -42.44 12.36 -17.53
C GLY A 189 -43.52 11.50 -18.20
N THR A 190 -44.61 12.11 -18.66
CA THR A 190 -45.69 11.47 -19.40
C THR A 190 -46.05 12.31 -20.63
N TYR A 191 -46.70 11.70 -21.62
CA TYR A 191 -47.28 12.42 -22.75
C TYR A 191 -48.62 11.80 -23.14
N GLU A 192 -49.51 12.60 -23.73
CA GLU A 192 -50.81 12.13 -24.17
C GLU A 192 -50.72 11.53 -25.57
N ARG A 193 -51.36 10.37 -25.76
CA ARG A 193 -51.56 9.77 -27.08
C ARG A 193 -53.02 9.35 -27.23
N PHE A 194 -53.55 9.39 -28.44
CA PHE A 194 -54.87 8.82 -28.71
C PHE A 194 -54.78 7.29 -28.71
N ASP A 195 -55.70 6.64 -28.00
CA ASP A 195 -55.83 5.18 -28.02
C ASP A 195 -57.04 4.79 -28.88
N PRO A 196 -56.84 4.23 -30.09
CA PRO A 196 -57.92 3.92 -31.01
C PRO A 196 -58.85 2.81 -30.50
N VAL A 197 -58.41 1.99 -29.53
CA VAL A 197 -59.25 0.94 -28.91
C VAL A 197 -60.19 1.54 -27.86
N GLN A 198 -59.72 2.54 -27.11
CA GLN A 198 -60.52 3.20 -26.08
C GLN A 198 -61.24 4.47 -26.56
N GLY A 199 -60.99 4.91 -27.79
CA GLY A 199 -61.60 6.11 -28.38
C GLY A 199 -61.26 7.42 -27.67
N LYS A 200 -60.21 7.46 -26.83
CA LYS A 200 -59.86 8.61 -26.00
C LYS A 200 -58.35 8.84 -25.90
N LYS A 201 -57.97 10.04 -25.47
CA LYS A 201 -56.57 10.34 -25.14
C LYS A 201 -56.18 9.68 -23.81
N VAL A 202 -55.06 8.98 -23.80
CA VAL A 202 -54.51 8.32 -22.61
C VAL A 202 -53.13 8.89 -22.28
N LYS A 203 -52.87 9.11 -21.00
CA LYS A 203 -51.54 9.49 -20.50
C LYS A 203 -50.63 8.27 -20.52
N THR A 204 -49.56 8.36 -21.30
CA THR A 204 -48.57 7.29 -21.44
C THR A 204 -47.26 7.70 -20.77
N ARG A 205 -46.67 6.79 -20.00
CA ARG A 205 -45.35 6.99 -19.39
C ARG A 205 -44.29 7.13 -20.48
N CYS A 206 -43.48 8.19 -20.40
CA CYS A 206 -42.39 8.41 -21.34
C CYS A 206 -41.29 7.36 -21.11
N ARG A 207 -40.97 6.58 -22.14
CA ARG A 207 -39.96 5.51 -22.08
C ARG A 207 -38.53 6.07 -21.97
N ASP A 208 -38.23 7.13 -22.70
CA ASP A 208 -36.89 7.73 -22.81
C ASP A 208 -36.36 8.27 -21.47
N CYS A 209 -37.25 8.78 -20.61
CA CYS A 209 -36.92 9.20 -19.25
C CYS A 209 -37.47 8.25 -18.18
N SER A 210 -38.08 7.13 -18.59
CA SER A 210 -38.74 6.18 -17.69
C SER A 210 -39.70 6.86 -16.70
N GLY A 211 -40.48 7.83 -17.16
CA GLY A 211 -41.43 8.56 -16.32
C GLY A 211 -40.84 9.68 -15.47
N LYS A 212 -39.52 9.86 -15.42
CA LYS A 212 -38.86 10.85 -14.53
C LYS A 212 -38.90 12.28 -15.05
N GLY A 213 -39.21 12.48 -16.32
CA GLY A 213 -39.22 13.81 -16.96
C GLY A 213 -37.83 14.37 -17.26
N LYS A 214 -36.82 13.99 -16.48
CA LYS A 214 -35.43 14.42 -16.63
C LYS A 214 -34.55 13.30 -17.20
N ILE A 215 -33.55 13.67 -17.99
CA ILE A 215 -32.52 12.79 -18.53
C ILE A 215 -31.13 13.35 -18.23
N VAL A 216 -30.16 12.46 -18.00
CA VAL A 216 -28.76 12.86 -17.90
C VAL A 216 -28.31 13.36 -19.27
N CYS A 217 -27.56 14.47 -19.31
CA CYS A 217 -27.07 14.99 -20.58
C CYS A 217 -26.28 13.92 -21.35
N PRO A 218 -26.67 13.58 -22.59
CA PRO A 218 -26.03 12.50 -23.35
C PRO A 218 -24.59 12.84 -23.77
N ILE A 219 -24.25 14.12 -23.85
CA ILE A 219 -22.94 14.61 -24.29
C ILE A 219 -21.94 14.62 -23.12
N CYS A 220 -22.32 15.23 -22.00
CA CYS A 220 -21.44 15.39 -20.84
C CYS A 220 -21.57 14.25 -19.82
N LYS A 221 -22.56 13.36 -19.98
CA LYS A 221 -22.94 12.32 -18.99
C LYS A 221 -23.05 12.90 -17.56
N GLY A 222 -23.53 14.13 -17.46
CA GLY A 222 -23.68 14.87 -16.20
C GLY A 222 -22.44 15.59 -15.66
N ARG A 223 -21.27 15.51 -16.32
CA ARG A 223 -20.01 16.12 -15.84
C ARG A 223 -19.93 17.65 -16.00
N LYS A 224 -20.88 18.28 -16.70
CA LYS A 224 -20.95 19.74 -17.02
C LYS A 224 -19.77 20.34 -17.78
N ARG A 225 -18.61 19.67 -17.82
CA ARG A 225 -17.41 20.04 -18.56
C ARG A 225 -16.89 18.81 -19.27
N SER A 226 -16.29 18.99 -20.45
CA SER A 226 -15.51 17.92 -21.07
C SER A 226 -14.23 17.68 -20.28
N GLU A 227 -13.56 16.57 -20.52
CA GLU A 227 -12.17 16.42 -20.09
C GLU A 227 -11.29 17.38 -20.91
N CYS A 228 -10.22 17.89 -20.30
CA CYS A 228 -9.22 18.65 -21.04
C CYS A 228 -8.51 17.69 -22.00
N LYS A 229 -8.50 18.01 -23.30
CA LYS A 229 -7.97 17.12 -24.35
C LYS A 229 -6.46 16.92 -24.26
N GLU A 230 -5.73 17.88 -23.72
CA GLU A 230 -4.26 17.81 -23.63
C GLU A 230 -3.79 16.93 -22.50
N CYS A 231 -4.40 17.04 -21.32
CA CYS A 231 -4.03 16.23 -20.16
C CYS A 231 -4.97 15.03 -19.95
N SER A 232 -5.91 14.79 -20.87
CA SER A 232 -6.94 13.75 -20.78
C SER A 232 -7.62 13.67 -19.41
N GLY A 233 -8.01 14.82 -18.87
CA GLY A 233 -8.65 14.90 -17.55
C GLY A 233 -7.74 14.82 -16.32
N LYS A 234 -6.44 14.51 -16.47
CA LYS A 234 -5.50 14.35 -15.34
C LYS A 234 -5.08 15.68 -14.69
N GLY A 235 -5.18 16.78 -15.43
CA GLY A 235 -4.81 18.11 -14.95
C GLY A 235 -3.31 18.38 -14.86
N THR A 236 -2.47 17.35 -14.80
CA THR A 236 -1.02 17.47 -14.66
C THR A 236 -0.30 16.54 -15.62
N PHE A 237 0.95 16.89 -15.95
CA PHE A 237 1.89 16.03 -16.67
C PHE A 237 2.99 15.60 -15.70
N PRO A 238 3.11 14.30 -15.39
CA PRO A 238 4.20 13.81 -14.56
C PRO A 238 5.47 13.78 -15.39
N GLU A 239 6.43 14.63 -15.03
CA GLU A 239 7.78 14.58 -15.57
C GLU A 239 8.70 13.86 -14.61
N LYS A 240 9.69 13.11 -15.12
CA LYS A 240 10.67 12.45 -14.27
C LYS A 240 11.45 13.51 -13.51
N CYS A 241 11.60 13.34 -12.21
CA CYS A 241 12.46 14.21 -11.43
C CYS A 241 13.91 13.99 -11.88
N GLU A 242 14.55 15.04 -12.39
CA GLU A 242 15.93 14.98 -12.89
C GLU A 242 16.92 14.67 -11.76
N ASP A 243 16.71 15.25 -10.57
CA ASP A 243 17.58 15.08 -9.40
C ASP A 243 17.66 13.65 -8.89
N CYS A 244 16.58 12.88 -9.00
CA CYS A 244 16.58 11.48 -8.59
C CYS A 244 16.41 10.52 -9.76
N MET A 245 16.37 11.00 -10.99
CA MET A 245 16.09 10.22 -12.21
C MET A 245 14.90 9.25 -12.08
N GLY A 246 13.92 9.58 -11.24
CA GLY A 246 12.77 8.72 -10.93
C GLY A 246 12.95 7.69 -9.79
N GLU A 247 14.12 7.60 -9.14
CA GLU A 247 14.42 6.64 -8.06
C GLU A 247 13.74 6.95 -6.72
N LYS A 248 13.12 8.13 -6.59
CA LYS A 248 12.37 8.63 -5.41
C LYS A 248 13.24 8.94 -4.18
N ALA A 249 14.29 8.17 -3.95
CA ALA A 249 15.20 8.33 -2.84
C ALA A 249 16.64 8.35 -3.32
N LEU A 250 17.44 9.23 -2.72
CA LEU A 250 18.87 9.35 -2.99
C LEU A 250 19.67 8.80 -1.82
N THR A 251 20.90 8.37 -2.08
CA THR A 251 21.84 7.98 -1.02
C THR A 251 22.03 9.14 -0.04
N CYS A 252 21.85 8.86 1.25
CA CYS A 252 21.97 9.88 2.28
C CYS A 252 23.43 10.36 2.37
N LYS A 253 23.64 11.65 2.09
CA LYS A 253 24.97 12.27 2.12
C LYS A 253 25.62 12.23 3.51
N GLY A 254 24.83 12.20 4.58
CA GLY A 254 25.35 12.20 5.96
C GLY A 254 25.93 10.87 6.44
N CYS A 255 25.56 9.76 5.80
CA CYS A 255 26.06 8.42 6.14
C CYS A 255 26.58 7.63 4.94
N ALA A 256 26.66 8.28 3.77
CA ALA A 256 27.05 7.66 2.51
C ALA A 256 26.33 6.34 2.21
N GLY A 257 25.07 6.20 2.60
CA GLY A 257 24.28 4.98 2.38
C GLY A 257 24.32 3.95 3.51
N THR A 258 25.21 4.09 4.49
CA THR A 258 25.38 3.07 5.55
C THR A 258 24.32 3.12 6.66
N GLY A 259 23.60 4.24 6.78
CA GLY A 259 22.71 4.50 7.90
C GLY A 259 23.42 4.87 9.21
N ILE A 260 24.76 4.89 9.23
CA ILE A 260 25.60 5.23 10.38
C ILE A 260 26.45 6.45 10.01
N THR A 261 26.49 7.47 10.87
CA THR A 261 27.41 8.59 10.71
C THR A 261 28.82 8.11 11.03
N ILE A 262 29.70 8.16 10.03
CA ILE A 262 31.13 8.00 10.26
C ILE A 262 31.62 9.33 10.85
N PRO A 263 32.31 9.34 12.00
CA PRO A 263 32.94 10.55 12.51
C PRO A 263 33.86 11.12 11.42
N LYS A 264 33.84 12.45 11.25
CA LYS A 264 34.60 13.14 10.19
C LYS A 264 36.12 12.87 10.22
N ASP A 265 36.63 12.28 11.29
CA ASP A 265 38.04 11.93 11.47
C ASP A 265 38.42 10.56 10.89
N ALA A 266 37.46 9.75 10.42
CA ALA A 266 37.73 8.43 9.83
C ALA A 266 37.54 8.39 8.30
N ALA A 267 37.33 9.54 7.66
CA ALA A 267 37.08 9.66 6.22
C ALA A 267 38.32 10.11 5.45
N ASP A 268 39.45 9.39 5.55
CA ASP A 268 40.42 9.33 4.44
C ASP A 268 41.32 8.08 4.53
N PRO A 269 41.02 6.99 3.80
CA PRO A 269 41.96 5.88 3.64
C PRO A 269 43.09 6.17 2.63
N SER A 270 43.15 7.37 2.02
CA SER A 270 44.06 7.68 0.90
C SER A 270 45.21 8.63 1.25
N LYS A 271 45.37 9.05 2.51
CA LYS A 271 46.53 9.86 2.94
C LYS A 271 47.49 9.08 3.85
N LYS A 272 48.19 8.11 3.25
CA LYS A 272 49.53 7.73 3.68
C LYS A 272 50.43 7.55 2.46
N GLN A 273 51.09 8.62 2.03
CA GLN A 273 52.52 8.67 1.67
C GLN A 273 52.88 10.03 1.06
N GLY A 274 54.00 10.60 1.53
CA GLY A 274 54.76 11.63 0.82
C GLY A 274 54.42 13.09 1.16
N ASP A 275 55.09 13.65 2.16
CA ASP A 275 56.06 14.73 1.91
C ASP A 275 56.60 15.28 3.24
N GLN A 276 57.80 14.83 3.60
CA GLN A 276 58.65 15.54 4.53
C GLN A 276 59.03 16.87 3.90
N LYS A 277 58.44 17.97 4.36
CA LYS A 277 58.93 19.31 4.05
C LYS A 277 60.33 19.48 4.66
N GLU A 278 61.33 19.43 3.80
CA GLU A 278 62.70 19.84 4.09
C GLU A 278 62.71 21.30 4.59
N LYS A 279 63.35 21.54 5.74
CA LYS A 279 63.54 22.89 6.29
C LYS A 279 64.40 23.71 5.33
N PRO A 280 64.05 24.97 5.00
CA PRO A 280 64.90 25.80 4.17
C PRO A 280 66.19 26.15 4.94
N LYS A 281 67.34 25.73 4.38
CA LYS A 281 68.67 26.16 4.83
C LYS A 281 68.80 27.66 4.59
N LYS A 282 69.07 28.42 5.66
CA LYS A 282 69.45 29.85 5.56
C LYS A 282 70.75 29.95 4.74
N LYS A 283 70.76 30.79 3.70
CA LYS A 283 72.00 31.14 2.99
C LYS A 283 72.88 32.03 3.88
N PRO A 284 74.21 31.89 3.84
CA PRO A 284 75.12 32.74 4.59
C PRO A 284 75.12 34.16 4.01
N VAL A 285 75.18 35.15 4.89
CA VAL A 285 75.55 36.53 4.58
C VAL A 285 77.01 36.52 4.12
N VAL A 286 77.28 37.08 2.94
CA VAL A 286 78.63 37.42 2.50
C VAL A 286 78.63 38.91 2.23
N ASP A 287 79.27 39.64 3.13
CA ASP A 287 79.71 41.02 2.93
C ASP A 287 80.73 41.05 1.79
N SER A 288 80.48 41.85 0.75
CA SER A 288 81.50 42.61 0.03
C SER A 288 80.87 43.46 -1.05
N ASP A 289 80.92 44.75 -0.77
CA ASP A 289 80.71 45.88 -1.66
C ASP A 289 81.88 45.99 -2.65
N PRO A 290 81.65 46.25 -3.96
CA PRO A 290 82.73 46.68 -4.82
C PRO A 290 82.47 48.00 -5.57
N PHE A 291 81.53 48.87 -5.16
CA PHE A 291 81.45 50.24 -5.70
C PHE A 291 80.85 51.29 -4.74
N GLY A 292 81.40 51.43 -3.53
CA GLY A 292 81.43 52.70 -2.77
C GLY A 292 80.18 53.08 -1.98
#